data_AF-A0AAQ0A7E4-F1
#
_entry.id   AF-A0AAQ0A7E4-F1
#
_cell.length_a   1.000
_cell.length_b   1.000
_cell.length_c   1.000
_cell.angle_alpha   90.00
_cell.angle_beta   90.00
_cell.angle_gamma   90.00
#
_symmetry.space_group_name_H-M   'P 1'
#
loop_
_entity.id
_entity.type
_entity.pdbx_description
1 polymer ?
#
loop_
_entity_poly.entity_id
_entity_poly.type
_entity_poly.pdbx_seq_one_letter_code
_entity_poly.pdbx_strand_id
1 'polypeptide(L)' 'MEVVIESIERKGETLFSDGSIMGFQTYGFLIKATVRFKSAEVEGSFYFPGEQEMSFSKAEKKIREFFVKEGDSFVH' A
#
# COMPACT_ATOMS: atom_id res chain seq x y z
N MET A 1 -14.01 -6.83 -8.55
CA MET A 1 -12.55 -6.76 -8.42
C MET A 1 -12.15 -7.47 -7.15
N GLU A 2 -11.18 -8.37 -7.23
CA GLU A 2 -10.57 -9.05 -6.10
C GLU A 2 -9.15 -8.47 -5.91
N VAL A 3 -8.74 -8.27 -4.66
CA VAL A 3 -7.41 -7.75 -4.32
C VAL A 3 -6.80 -8.70 -3.31
N VAL A 4 -5.66 -9.27 -3.66
CA VAL A 4 -4.88 -10.16 -2.80
C VAL A 4 -3.61 -9.42 -2.38
N ILE A 5 -3.50 -9.13 -1.09
CA ILE A 5 -2.30 -8.48 -0.53
C ILE A 5 -1.28 -9.56 -0.17
N GLU A 6 -0.09 -9.47 -0.76
CA GLU A 6 1.01 -10.38 -0.49
C GLU A 6 1.86 -9.91 0.67
N SER A 7 2.19 -8.62 0.70
CA SER A 7 2.99 -8.04 1.77
C SER A 7 2.69 -6.55 1.97
N ILE A 8 2.95 -6.09 3.20
CA ILE A 8 2.92 -4.69 3.58
C ILE A 8 4.28 -4.38 4.18
N GLU A 9 5.06 -3.55 3.49
CA GLU A 9 6.36 -3.09 3.96
C GLU A 9 6.23 -1.66 4.47
N ARG A 10 6.58 -1.44 5.73
CA ARG A 10 6.74 -0.10 6.28
C ARG A 10 7.98 0.55 5.67
N LYS A 11 7.83 1.75 5.12
CA LYS A 11 8.93 2.58 4.66
C LYS A 11 9.13 3.74 5.63
N GLY A 12 10.35 3.93 6.07
CA GLY A 12 10.69 4.89 7.10
C GLY A 12 12.15 4.76 7.50
N GLU A 13 12.55 5.54 8.49
CA GLU A 13 13.92 5.60 9.00
C GLU A 13 13.93 5.53 10.53
N THR A 14 14.95 4.88 11.06
CA THR A 14 15.24 4.91 12.49
C THR A 14 15.88 6.26 12.81
N LEU A 15 15.20 7.06 13.62
CA LEU A 15 15.68 8.38 14.04
C LEU A 15 16.70 8.30 15.17
N PHE A 16 16.48 7.38 16.11
CA PHE A 16 17.40 7.12 17.23
C PHE A 16 17.18 5.72 17.79
N SER A 17 18.23 5.17 18.36
CA SER A 17 18.21 3.91 19.10
C SER A 17 19.15 4.06 20.30
N ASP A 18 18.59 4.22 21.50
CA ASP A 18 19.36 4.27 22.75
C ASP A 18 18.80 3.24 23.73
N GLY A 19 19.60 2.19 23.99
CA GLY A 19 19.20 1.05 24.81
C GLY A 19 17.88 0.42 24.35
N SER A 20 16.84 0.60 25.16
CA SER A 20 15.50 0.02 24.94
C SER A 20 14.55 0.92 24.13
N ILE A 21 14.94 2.16 23.83
CA ILE A 21 14.07 3.15 23.18
C ILE A 21 14.49 3.28 21.72
N MET A 22 13.57 2.95 20.82
CA MET A 22 13.74 3.11 19.39
C MET A 22 12.70 4.10 18.85
N GLY A 23 13.20 5.21 18.30
CA GLY A 23 12.38 6.17 17.56
C GLY A 23 12.41 5.84 16.08
N PHE A 24 11.23 5.57 15.50
CA PHE A 24 11.09 5.29 14.08
C PHE A 24 10.12 6.28 13.44
N GLN A 25 10.53 6.91 12.34
CA GLN A 25 9.67 7.77 11.54
C GLN A 25 9.17 7.00 10.32
N THR A 26 7.85 6.84 10.22
CA THR A 26 7.21 6.23 9.06
C THR A 26 6.92 7.28 7.99
N TYR A 27 7.38 7.04 6.75
CA TYR A 27 7.12 7.89 5.59
C TYR A 27 6.00 7.34 4.70
N GLY A 28 5.66 6.06 4.84
CA GLY A 28 4.56 5.44 4.13
C GLY A 28 4.70 3.92 4.09
N PHE A 29 3.95 3.30 3.20
CA PHE A 29 3.93 1.85 3.04
C PHE A 29 4.03 1.44 1.58
N LEU A 30 4.84 0.43 1.30
CA LEU A 30 4.87 -0.27 0.03
C LEU A 30 4.06 -1.55 0.15
N ILE A 31 3.08 -1.73 -0.73
CA ILE A 31 2.14 -2.84 -0.65
C ILE A 31 2.31 -3.67 -1.91
N LYS A 32 2.74 -4.93 -1.77
CA LYS A 32 2.76 -5.87 -2.89
C LYS A 32 1.41 -6.56 -2.96
N ALA A 33 0.75 -6.50 -4.11
CA ALA A 33 -0.57 -7.06 -4.29
C ALA A 33 -0.82 -7.52 -5.73
N THR A 34 -1.71 -8.50 -5.84
CA THR A 34 -2.29 -8.95 -7.09
C THR A 34 -3.76 -8.52 -7.16
N VAL A 35 -4.14 -7.79 -8.21
CA VAL A 35 -5.49 -7.28 -8.44
C VAL A 35 -6.11 -7.99 -9.63
N ARG A 36 -7.24 -8.67 -9.38
CA ARG A 36 -7.97 -9.44 -10.38
C ARG A 36 -9.27 -8.76 -10.79
N PHE A 37 -9.39 -8.55 -12.08
CA PHE A 37 -10.60 -8.14 -12.77
C PHE A 37 -11.23 -9.34 -13.47
N LYS A 38 -12.45 -9.17 -14.01
CA LYS A 38 -13.12 -10.26 -14.75
C LYS A 38 -12.33 -10.71 -15.99
N SER A 39 -11.49 -9.84 -16.56
CA SER A 39 -10.80 -10.05 -17.83
C SER A 39 -9.29 -9.79 -17.77
N ALA A 40 -8.73 -9.41 -16.62
CA ALA A 40 -7.34 -9.02 -16.49
C ALA A 40 -6.82 -9.25 -15.06
N GLU A 41 -5.50 -9.39 -14.93
CA GLU A 41 -4.79 -9.48 -13.65
C GLU A 41 -3.62 -8.49 -13.67
N VAL A 42 -3.41 -7.78 -12.57
CA VAL A 42 -2.31 -6.84 -12.37
C VAL A 42 -1.59 -7.19 -11.09
N GLU A 43 -0.37 -7.70 -11.19
CA GLU A 43 0.56 -7.81 -10.06
C GLU A 43 1.40 -6.53 -10.00
N GLY A 44 1.53 -5.95 -8.81
CA GLY A 44 2.29 -4.72 -8.64
C GLY A 44 2.67 -4.39 -7.22
N SER A 45 3.53 -3.39 -7.09
CA SER A 45 3.89 -2.77 -5.81
C SER A 45 3.33 -1.36 -5.78
N PHE A 46 2.50 -1.06 -4.79
CA PHE A 46 1.77 0.20 -4.65
C PHE A 46 2.33 0.97 -3.45
N TYR A 47 2.89 2.15 -3.70
CA TYR A 47 3.43 3.00 -2.65
C TYR A 47 2.41 4.04 -2.19
N PHE A 48 2.14 4.06 -0.89
CA PHE A 48 1.24 5.01 -0.24
C PHE A 48 2.03 5.90 0.73
N PRO A 49 2.50 7.09 0.28
CA PRO A 49 3.23 8.03 1.13
C PRO A 49 2.31 8.68 2.16
N GLY A 50 2.90 9.13 3.28
CA GLY A 50 2.22 9.87 4.34
C GLY A 50 1.32 9.04 5.26
N GLU A 51 1.17 7.75 4.98
CA GLU A 51 0.42 6.84 5.83
C GLU A 51 1.21 6.47 7.08
N GLN A 52 0.67 6.74 8.26
CA GLN A 52 1.31 6.41 9.54
C GLN A 52 1.10 4.94 9.94
N GLU A 53 -0.05 4.35 9.57
CA GLU A 53 -0.41 2.96 9.84
C GLU A 53 -1.07 2.29 8.63
N MET A 54 -0.81 1.00 8.45
CA MET A 54 -1.36 0.20 7.36
C MET A 54 -1.69 -1.22 7.81
N SER A 55 -2.97 -1.57 7.74
CA SER A 55 -3.48 -2.95 7.92
C SER A 55 -3.82 -3.57 6.56
N PHE A 56 -4.02 -4.89 6.53
CA PHE A 56 -4.48 -5.61 5.33
C PHE A 56 -5.81 -5.07 4.79
N SER A 57 -6.79 -4.81 5.64
CA SER A 57 -8.08 -4.25 5.22
C SER A 57 -7.96 -2.82 4.67
N LYS A 58 -7.10 -2.00 5.27
CA LYS A 58 -6.82 -0.63 4.78
C LYS A 58 -6.05 -0.64 3.45
N ALA A 59 -5.08 -1.54 3.31
CA ALA A 59 -4.32 -1.78 2.10
C ALA A 59 -5.24 -2.17 0.93
N GLU A 60 -6.12 -3.15 1.17
CA GLU A 60 -7.11 -3.61 0.19
C GLU A 60 -8.02 -2.46 -0.26
N LYS A 61 -8.57 -1.69 0.70
CA LYS A 61 -9.42 -0.54 0.41
C LYS A 61 -8.69 0.51 -0.44
N LYS A 62 -7.46 0.86 -0.10
CA LYS A 62 -6.67 1.86 -0.84
C LYS A 62 -6.32 1.42 -2.26
N ILE A 63 -5.95 0.15 -2.45
CA ILE A 63 -5.72 -0.39 -3.79
C ILE A 63 -7.02 -0.38 -4.59
N ARG A 64 -8.17 -0.73 -3.98
CA ARG A 64 -9.47 -0.60 -4.63
C ARG A 64 -9.76 0.83 -5.08
N GLU A 65 -9.55 1.81 -4.21
CA GLU A 65 -9.73 3.22 -4.54
C GLU A 65 -8.76 3.70 -5.63
N PHE A 66 -7.52 3.23 -5.63
CA PHE A 66 -6.52 3.54 -6.65
C PHE A 66 -7.00 3.10 -8.04
N PHE A 67 -7.41 1.84 -8.20
CA PHE A 67 -7.89 1.33 -9.49
C PHE A 67 -9.25 1.90 -9.92
N VAL A 68 -10.10 2.35 -8.98
CA VAL A 68 -11.34 3.07 -9.32
C VAL A 68 -11.04 4.48 -9.82
N LYS A 69 -10.12 5.21 -9.16
CA LYS A 69 -9.73 6.58 -9.57
C LYS A 69 -8.98 6.60 -10.89
N GLU A 70 -8.03 5.69 -11.08
CA GLU A 70 -7.31 5.57 -12.34
C GLU A 70 -8.23 5.07 -13.46
N GLY A 71 -9.23 4.23 -13.13
CA GLY A 71 -10.24 3.75 -14.06
C GLY A 71 -11.07 4.87 -14.71
N ASP A 72 -11.34 5.97 -14.00
CA ASP A 72 -12.03 7.15 -14.57
C ASP A 72 -11.15 7.91 -15.58
N SER A 73 -9.82 7.84 -15.45
CA SER A 73 -8.88 8.51 -16.37
C SER A 73 -8.71 7.79 -17.71
N PHE A 74 -9.16 6.54 -17.84
CA PHE A 74 -9.14 5.78 -19.11
C PHE A 74 -10.42 5.91 -19.94
N VAL A 75 -11.42 6.69 -19.48
CA VAL A 75 -12.76 6.77 -20.11
C VAL A 75 -13.02 8.15 -20.74
N HIS A 76 -12.03 9.04 -20.87
CA HIS A 76 -12.16 10.33 -21.55
C HIS A 76 -11.12 10.52 -22.66
#